data_AF-A0A9Q1CR85-F1
#
_entry.id   AF-A0A9Q1CR85-F1
#
_cell.length_a   1.000
_cell.length_b   1.000
_cell.length_c   1.000
_cell.angle_alpha   90.00
_cell.angle_beta   90.00
_cell.angle_gamma   90.00
#
_symmetry.space_group_name_H-M   'P 1'
#
loop_
_entity.id
_entity.type
_entity.pdbx_description
1 polymer ?
#
loop_
_entity_poly.entity_id
_entity_poly.type
_entity_poly.pdbx_seq_one_letter_code
_entity_poly.pdbx_strand_id
1 'polypeptide(L)'
;MLPEKYDRKSCWSDYLVHFEHIASINGWHQLEMAKFLGASLKGEAQKAFTDLPPHERHSYQAMCNALSRRSGVEKQGLIYRVRLQNRTQGPDESIVELGQALKRLIVRAYSRVSDEFAIDAFRNALKDPELKKVCIKPTPGI
;
A
#
# COMPACT_ATOMS: atom_id res chain seq x y z
N MET A 1 12.82 19.44 13.71
CA MET A 1 13.66 18.31 13.26
C MET A 1 13.64 18.24 11.73
N LEU A 2 14.72 17.86 11.06
CA LEU A 2 14.73 17.73 9.59
C LEU A 2 14.86 16.25 9.19
N PRO A 3 14.12 15.79 8.17
CA PRO A 3 14.20 14.42 7.68
C PRO A 3 15.51 14.18 6.93
N GLU A 4 15.99 12.95 7.02
CA GLU A 4 17.20 12.52 6.32
C GLU A 4 17.07 12.66 4.79
N LYS A 5 18.21 12.70 4.10
CA LYS A 5 18.21 12.80 2.64
C LYS A 5 17.94 11.44 1.99
N TYR A 6 17.02 11.38 1.04
CA TYR A 6 16.66 10.17 0.31
C TYR A 6 17.32 10.12 -1.08
N ASP A 7 18.11 9.07 -1.35
CA ASP A 7 18.80 8.83 -2.63
C ASP A 7 18.34 7.58 -3.38
N ARG A 8 17.19 7.00 -3.01
CA ARG A 8 16.67 5.72 -3.54
C ARG A 8 17.48 4.47 -3.20
N LYS A 9 18.48 4.54 -2.31
CA LYS A 9 19.18 3.31 -1.84
C LYS A 9 18.39 2.57 -0.77
N SER A 10 17.67 3.29 0.07
CA SER A 10 16.84 2.74 1.14
C SER A 10 15.41 2.47 0.65
N CYS A 11 14.69 1.57 1.34
CA CYS A 11 13.30 1.27 1.04
C CYS A 11 12.44 2.54 1.16
N TRP A 12 11.64 2.82 0.12
CA TRP A 12 10.81 4.03 0.06
C TRP A 12 9.73 4.07 1.15
N SER A 13 9.13 2.92 1.49
CA SER A 13 8.11 2.85 2.55
C SER A 13 8.68 3.23 3.91
N ASP A 14 9.87 2.72 4.22
CA ASP A 14 10.49 2.90 5.54
C ASP A 14 10.93 4.35 5.71
N TYR A 15 11.43 4.96 4.63
CA TYR A 15 11.72 6.38 4.57
C TYR A 15 10.46 7.24 4.79
N LEU A 16 9.32 6.90 4.17
CA LEU A 16 8.08 7.65 4.35
C LEU A 16 7.57 7.58 5.79
N VAL A 17 7.61 6.41 6.45
CA VAL A 17 7.22 6.29 7.86
C VAL A 17 8.06 7.20 8.75
N HIS A 18 9.38 7.24 8.52
CA HIS A 18 10.27 8.13 9.25
C HIS A 18 9.96 9.62 8.96
N PHE A 19 9.76 9.98 7.69
CA PHE A 19 9.43 11.34 7.26
C PHE A 19 8.11 11.83 7.88
N GLU A 20 7.06 11.00 7.88
CA GLU A 20 5.74 11.33 8.43
C GLU A 20 5.79 11.47 9.96
N HIS A 21 6.61 10.67 10.63
CA HIS A 21 6.86 10.83 12.06
C HIS A 21 7.50 12.19 12.38
N ILE A 22 8.50 12.60 11.58
CA ILE A 22 9.14 13.93 11.71
C ILE A 22 8.14 15.05 11.38
N ALA A 23 7.32 14.87 10.35
CA ALA A 23 6.27 15.80 9.99
C ALA A 23 5.27 16.00 11.14
N SER A 24 4.88 14.91 11.82
CA SER A 24 4.01 14.97 12.99
C SER A 24 4.65 15.71 14.16
N ILE A 25 5.93 15.43 14.48
CA ILE A 25 6.67 16.14 15.55
C ILE A 25 6.72 17.65 15.27
N ASN A 26 6.92 18.02 14.00
CA ASN A 26 7.04 19.42 13.61
C ASN A 26 5.69 20.11 13.30
N GLY A 27 4.57 19.40 13.38
CA GLY A 27 3.25 19.92 13.02
C GLY A 27 3.12 20.33 11.54
N TRP A 28 3.77 19.62 10.63
CA TRP A 28 3.73 19.94 9.21
C TRP A 28 2.40 19.56 8.56
N HIS A 29 1.86 20.50 7.78
CA HIS A 29 0.73 20.23 6.90
C HIS A 29 1.21 19.84 5.51
N GLN A 30 0.28 19.48 4.63
CA GLN A 30 0.58 18.89 3.31
C GLN A 30 1.54 19.74 2.46
N LEU A 31 1.45 21.07 2.54
CA LEU A 31 2.32 21.97 1.80
C LEU A 31 3.75 21.98 2.34
N GLU A 32 3.92 22.01 3.66
CA GLU A 32 5.21 21.90 4.34
C GLU A 32 5.84 20.53 4.05
N MET A 33 5.05 19.46 4.15
CA MET A 33 5.49 18.11 3.80
C MET A 33 6.00 18.03 2.36
N ALA A 34 5.32 18.64 1.38
CA ALA A 34 5.79 18.68 0.00
C ALA A 34 7.13 19.43 -0.14
N LYS A 35 7.25 20.61 0.47
CA LYS A 35 8.48 21.42 0.45
C LYS A 35 9.66 20.67 1.07
N PHE A 36 9.48 20.12 2.26
CA PHE A 36 10.53 19.40 2.98
C PHE A 36 10.85 18.05 2.34
N LEU A 37 9.85 17.35 1.78
CA LEU A 37 10.10 16.13 1.02
C LEU A 37 10.98 16.45 -0.18
N GLY A 38 10.63 17.45 -0.98
CA GLY A 38 11.40 17.87 -2.15
C GLY A 38 12.81 18.30 -1.80
N ALA A 39 12.97 19.06 -0.71
CA ALA A 39 14.28 19.46 -0.21
C ALA A 39 15.13 18.28 0.29
N SER A 40 14.50 17.18 0.72
CA SER A 40 15.19 15.98 1.20
C SER A 40 15.54 14.96 0.10
N LEU A 41 15.10 15.16 -1.14
CA LEU A 41 15.49 14.29 -2.25
C LEU A 41 16.91 14.64 -2.74
N LYS A 42 17.72 13.62 -3.02
CA LYS A 42 19.05 13.76 -3.65
C LYS A 42 19.26 12.70 -4.73
N GLY A 43 20.22 12.95 -5.63
CA GLY A 43 20.61 11.98 -6.67
C GLY A 43 19.45 11.56 -7.57
N GLU A 44 19.26 10.25 -7.72
CA GLU A 44 18.19 9.67 -8.57
C GLU A 44 16.77 10.00 -8.07
N ALA A 45 16.59 10.25 -6.78
CA ALA A 45 15.29 10.69 -6.24
C ALA A 45 14.96 12.12 -6.66
N GLN A 46 15.97 12.99 -6.68
CA GLN A 46 15.82 14.39 -7.08
C GLN A 46 15.51 14.52 -8.57
N LYS A 47 16.14 13.70 -9.42
CA LYS A 47 15.82 13.64 -10.86
C LYS A 47 14.36 13.26 -11.09
N ALA A 48 13.86 12.25 -10.39
CA ALA A 48 12.46 11.83 -10.47
C ALA A 48 11.48 12.94 -10.04
N PHE A 49 11.88 13.81 -9.10
CA PHE A 49 11.10 14.97 -8.71
C PHE A 49 11.15 16.10 -9.74
N THR A 50 12.31 16.37 -10.34
CA THR A 50 12.43 17.38 -11.40
C THR A 50 11.67 17.00 -12.68
N ASP A 51 11.46 15.70 -12.91
CA ASP A 51 10.65 15.22 -14.04
C ASP A 51 9.14 15.50 -13.86
N LEU A 52 8.68 15.81 -12.64
CA LEU A 52 7.27 16.10 -12.40
C LEU A 52 6.85 17.47 -12.94
N PRO A 53 5.60 17.61 -13.42
CA PRO A 53 5.01 18.91 -13.73
C PRO A 53 5.06 19.87 -12.53
N PRO A 54 5.27 21.18 -12.72
CA PRO A 54 5.38 22.15 -11.62
C PRO A 54 4.20 22.14 -10.64
N HIS A 55 2.98 21.90 -11.13
CA HIS A 55 1.79 21.83 -10.27
C HIS A 55 1.80 20.60 -9.34
N GLU A 56 2.41 19.49 -9.76
CA GLU A 56 2.54 18.27 -8.95
C GLU A 56 3.65 18.38 -7.90
N ARG A 57 4.66 19.23 -8.12
CA ARG A 57 5.77 19.44 -7.18
C ARG A 57 5.36 20.10 -5.86
N HIS A 58 4.16 20.65 -5.80
CA HIS A 58 3.59 21.27 -4.59
C HIS A 58 2.62 20.34 -3.86
N SER A 59 2.38 19.14 -4.39
CA SER A 59 1.49 18.13 -3.81
C SER A 59 2.32 16.98 -3.25
N TYR A 60 2.33 16.85 -1.93
CA TYR A 60 2.98 15.73 -1.24
C TYR A 60 2.50 14.39 -1.81
N GLN A 61 1.19 14.25 -2.05
CA GLN A 61 0.61 13.04 -2.61
C GLN A 61 1.10 12.74 -4.04
N ALA A 62 1.18 13.74 -4.90
CA ALA A 62 1.68 13.55 -6.27
C ALA A 62 3.17 13.17 -6.28
N MET A 63 3.97 13.80 -5.41
CA MET A 63 5.38 13.46 -5.22
C MET A 63 5.57 12.03 -4.72
N CYS A 64 4.79 11.61 -3.71
CA CYS A 64 4.83 10.24 -3.21
C CYS A 64 4.49 9.23 -4.30
N ASN A 65 3.48 9.51 -5.12
CA ASN A 65 3.09 8.64 -6.23
C ASN A 65 4.17 8.53 -7.31
N ALA A 66 4.81 9.63 -7.67
CA ALA A 66 5.89 9.66 -8.65
C ALA A 66 7.12 8.88 -8.18
N LEU A 67 7.53 9.09 -6.92
CA LEU A 67 8.67 8.42 -6.32
C LEU A 67 8.38 6.92 -6.10
N SER A 68 7.14 6.57 -5.76
CA SER A 68 6.70 5.16 -5.63
C SER A 68 6.73 4.41 -6.96
N ARG A 69 6.31 5.05 -8.06
CA ARG A 69 6.29 4.46 -9.41
C ARG A 69 7.70 4.06 -9.89
N ARG A 70 8.72 4.88 -9.58
CA ARG A 70 10.11 4.59 -9.97
C ARG A 70 10.86 3.68 -8.98
N SER A 71 10.46 3.61 -7.72
CA SER A 71 11.18 2.84 -6.68
C SER A 71 10.78 1.35 -6.59
N GLY A 72 10.01 0.82 -7.55
CA GLY A 72 9.67 -0.61 -7.57
C GLY A 72 8.66 -1.04 -6.49
N VAL A 73 8.04 -0.09 -5.78
CA VAL A 73 6.91 -0.35 -4.88
C VAL A 73 5.70 -0.90 -5.65
N GLU A 74 5.60 -0.55 -6.95
CA GLU A 74 4.69 -1.25 -7.86
C GLU A 74 5.05 -2.72 -8.04
N LYS A 75 6.32 -3.12 -8.12
CA LYS A 75 6.66 -4.55 -8.30
C LYS A 75 6.22 -5.38 -7.10
N GLN A 76 6.41 -4.90 -5.88
CA GLN A 76 6.03 -5.66 -4.70
C GLN A 76 4.49 -5.71 -4.53
N GLY A 77 3.81 -4.57 -4.67
CA GLY A 77 2.34 -4.52 -4.64
C GLY A 77 1.71 -5.36 -5.76
N LEU A 78 2.20 -5.26 -7.00
CA LEU A 78 1.73 -6.05 -8.14
C LEU A 78 1.95 -7.56 -7.93
N ILE A 79 3.11 -7.99 -7.41
CA ILE A 79 3.36 -9.40 -7.09
C ILE A 79 2.34 -9.90 -6.07
N TYR A 80 2.03 -9.12 -5.02
CA TYR A 80 1.02 -9.51 -4.04
C TYR A 80 -0.41 -9.46 -4.60
N ARG A 81 -0.71 -8.55 -5.53
CA ARG A 81 -2.00 -8.53 -6.25
C ARG A 81 -2.18 -9.75 -7.14
N VAL A 82 -1.15 -10.14 -7.88
CA VAL A 82 -1.16 -11.37 -8.71
C VAL A 82 -1.27 -12.61 -7.81
N ARG A 83 -0.56 -12.64 -6.68
CA ARG A 83 -0.70 -13.73 -5.69
C ARG A 83 -2.09 -13.79 -5.07
N LEU A 84 -2.71 -12.64 -4.80
CA LEU A 84 -4.07 -12.55 -4.28
C LEU A 84 -5.10 -13.06 -5.30
N GLN A 85 -4.98 -12.67 -6.56
CA GLN A 85 -5.88 -13.11 -7.64
C GLN A 85 -5.80 -14.62 -7.91
N ASN A 86 -4.61 -15.20 -7.78
CA ASN A 86 -4.39 -16.63 -7.98
C ASN A 86 -4.58 -17.45 -6.69
N ARG A 87 -4.93 -16.81 -5.57
CA ARG A 87 -5.08 -17.51 -4.29
C ARG A 87 -6.39 -18.27 -4.27
N THR A 88 -6.31 -19.59 -4.14
CA THR A 88 -7.45 -20.49 -3.96
C THR A 88 -7.22 -21.40 -2.76
N GLN A 89 -8.29 -21.80 -2.07
CA GLN A 89 -8.24 -22.66 -0.90
C GLN A 89 -7.51 -23.97 -1.20
N GLY A 90 -6.54 -24.33 -0.35
CA GLY A 90 -5.84 -25.60 -0.43
C GLY A 90 -6.76 -26.80 -0.14
N PRO A 91 -6.39 -28.02 -0.56
CA PRO A 91 -7.21 -29.22 -0.33
C PRO A 91 -7.43 -29.53 1.16
N ASP A 92 -6.45 -29.23 2.01
CA ASP A 92 -6.49 -29.47 3.46
C ASP A 92 -6.51 -28.15 4.28
N GLU A 93 -6.74 -27.01 3.61
CA GLU A 93 -6.70 -25.70 4.25
C GLU A 93 -8.05 -25.33 4.85
N SER A 94 -8.05 -24.94 6.13
CA SER A 94 -9.26 -24.45 6.77
C SER A 94 -9.67 -23.06 6.28
N ILE A 95 -10.96 -22.76 6.41
CA ILE A 95 -11.56 -21.45 6.08
C ILE A 95 -10.86 -20.31 6.85
N VAL A 96 -10.49 -20.56 8.12
CA VAL A 96 -9.83 -19.58 8.98
C VAL A 96 -8.39 -19.31 8.50
N GLU A 97 -7.64 -20.35 8.15
CA GLU A 97 -6.28 -20.22 7.61
C GLU A 97 -6.26 -19.47 6.28
N LEU A 98 -7.23 -19.76 5.40
CA LEU A 98 -7.42 -19.03 4.15
C LEU A 98 -7.67 -17.54 4.41
N GLY A 99 -8.57 -17.21 5.34
CA GLY A 99 -8.92 -15.82 5.68
C GLY A 99 -7.72 -15.04 6.21
N GLN A 100 -6.92 -15.66 7.09
CA GLN A 100 -5.69 -15.04 7.58
C GLN A 100 -4.65 -14.87 6.47
N ALA A 101 -4.50 -15.85 5.58
CA ALA A 101 -3.58 -15.77 4.44
C ALA A 101 -3.96 -14.64 3.48
N LEU A 102 -5.24 -14.50 3.16
CA LEU A 102 -5.76 -13.42 2.31
C LEU A 102 -5.58 -12.06 2.97
N LYS A 103 -5.86 -11.92 4.27
CA LYS A 103 -5.62 -10.68 5.02
C LYS A 103 -4.16 -10.24 4.93
N ARG A 104 -3.21 -11.19 5.08
CA ARG A 104 -1.78 -10.90 4.93
C ARG A 104 -1.40 -10.47 3.51
N LEU A 105 -2.02 -11.06 2.48
CA LEU A 105 -1.80 -10.68 1.09
C LEU A 105 -2.37 -9.29 0.77
N ILE A 106 -3.57 -9.00 1.24
CA ILE A 106 -4.27 -7.72 1.04
C ILE A 106 -3.46 -6.55 1.63
N VAL A 107 -3.00 -6.67 2.88
CA VAL A 107 -2.20 -5.62 3.54
C VAL A 107 -0.88 -5.35 2.80
N ARG A 108 -0.35 -6.35 2.09
CA ARG A 108 0.88 -6.22 1.29
C ARG A 108 0.62 -5.78 -0.15
N ALA A 109 -0.58 -6.01 -0.67
CA ALA A 109 -1.00 -5.65 -2.02
C ALA A 109 -1.58 -4.23 -2.12
N TYR A 110 -2.15 -3.73 -1.02
CA TYR A 110 -2.89 -2.48 -0.94
C TYR A 110 -2.66 -1.82 0.44
N SER A 111 -2.48 -0.50 0.44
CA SER A 111 -2.31 0.30 1.67
C SER A 111 -3.63 0.56 2.41
N ARG A 112 -4.75 0.56 1.68
CA ARG A 112 -6.13 0.58 2.19
C ARG A 112 -7.04 -0.20 1.24
N VAL A 113 -7.97 -0.96 1.79
CA VAL A 113 -9.05 -1.64 1.04
C VAL A 113 -10.36 -1.46 1.79
N SER A 114 -11.48 -1.50 1.07
CA SER A 114 -12.80 -1.61 1.68
C SER A 114 -13.04 -3.02 2.21
N ASP A 115 -13.91 -3.15 3.20
CA ASP A 115 -14.32 -4.47 3.71
C ASP A 115 -15.00 -5.29 2.60
N GLU A 116 -15.76 -4.65 1.73
CA GLU A 116 -16.38 -5.28 0.54
C GLU A 116 -15.34 -5.95 -0.37
N PHE A 117 -14.20 -5.28 -0.63
CA PHE A 117 -13.12 -5.86 -1.44
C PHE A 117 -12.51 -7.10 -0.77
N ALA A 118 -12.33 -7.05 0.56
CA ALA A 118 -11.79 -8.18 1.31
C ALA A 118 -12.76 -9.38 1.30
N ILE A 119 -14.06 -9.11 1.41
CA ILE A 119 -15.13 -10.11 1.33
C ILE A 119 -15.16 -10.77 -0.06
N ASP A 120 -15.06 -9.98 -1.13
CA ASP A 120 -15.05 -10.52 -2.50
C ASP A 120 -13.78 -11.32 -2.79
N ALA A 121 -12.61 -10.86 -2.31
CA ALA A 121 -11.37 -11.64 -2.40
C ALA A 121 -11.47 -12.98 -1.69
N PHE A 122 -12.12 -13.01 -0.52
CA PHE A 122 -12.40 -14.24 0.23
C PHE A 122 -13.33 -15.17 -0.53
N ARG A 123 -14.43 -14.65 -1.08
CA ARG A 123 -15.40 -15.44 -1.86
C ARG A 123 -14.77 -16.07 -3.10
N ASN A 124 -13.93 -15.31 -3.80
CA ASN A 124 -13.25 -15.79 -5.01
C ASN A 124 -12.23 -16.88 -4.72
N ALA A 125 -11.60 -16.84 -3.54
CA ALA A 125 -10.60 -17.81 -3.14
C ALA A 125 -11.18 -19.15 -2.66
N LEU A 126 -12.46 -19.24 -2.29
CA LEU A 126 -13.07 -20.51 -1.88
C LEU A 126 -13.12 -21.50 -3.06
N LYS A 127 -12.85 -22.78 -2.78
CA LYS A 127 -12.84 -23.84 -3.82
C LYS A 127 -14.21 -24.50 -3.98
N ASP A 128 -15.00 -24.54 -2.92
CA ASP A 128 -16.32 -25.17 -2.88
C ASP A 128 -17.43 -24.17 -3.34
N PRO A 129 -18.17 -24.48 -4.42
CA PRO A 129 -19.31 -23.68 -4.88
C PRO A 129 -20.44 -23.53 -3.86
N GLU A 130 -20.61 -24.48 -2.94
CA GLU A 130 -21.63 -24.44 -1.89
C GLU A 130 -21.20 -23.53 -0.74
N LEU A 131 -19.93 -23.55 -0.34
CA LEU A 131 -19.40 -22.58 0.64
C LEU A 131 -19.42 -21.13 0.12
N LYS A 132 -19.27 -20.92 -1.20
CA LYS A 132 -19.45 -19.60 -1.83
C LYS A 132 -20.86 -19.03 -1.65
N LYS A 133 -21.88 -19.90 -1.58
CA LYS A 133 -23.28 -19.51 -1.38
C LYS A 133 -23.64 -19.34 0.10
N VAL A 134 -23.00 -20.06 1.01
CA VAL A 134 -23.29 -20.02 2.46
C VAL A 134 -22.82 -18.71 3.12
N CYS A 135 -21.75 -18.07 2.63
CA CYS A 135 -21.31 -16.75 3.12
C CYS A 135 -22.29 -15.59 2.86
N ILE A 136 -23.50 -15.85 2.33
CA ILE A 136 -24.51 -14.83 1.98
C ILE A 136 -25.47 -14.52 3.14
N LYS A 137 -25.48 -15.27 4.26
CA LYS A 137 -26.37 -14.94 5.37
C LYS A 137 -25.63 -14.18 6.46
N PRO A 138 -25.91 -12.87 6.69
CA PRO A 138 -25.59 -12.27 7.97
C PRO A 138 -26.43 -13.02 9.00
N THR A 139 -25.79 -13.66 9.97
CA THR A 139 -26.49 -14.16 11.14
C THR A 139 -26.99 -12.93 11.92
N PRO A 140 -28.31 -12.72 12.06
CA PRO A 140 -28.82 -11.70 12.96
C PRO A 140 -28.84 -12.29 14.37
N GLY A 141 -28.09 -11.66 15.28
CA GLY A 141 -28.28 -11.75 16.73
C GLY A 141 -27.62 -12.92 17.42
N ILE A 142 -26.64 -12.59 18.29
CA ILE A 142 -26.75 -12.77 19.75
C ILE A 142 -26.18 -11.50 20.39
#